data_AF-X1TLU3-F1
#
_entry.id   AF-X1TLU3-F1
#
_cell.length_a   1.000
_cell.length_b   1.000
_cell.length_c   1.000
_cell.angle_alpha   90.00
_cell.angle_beta   90.00
_cell.angle_gamma   90.00
#
_symmetry.space_group_name_H-M   'P 1'
#
loop_
_entity.id
_entity.type
_entity.pdbx_description
1 polymer ?
#
loop_
_entity_poly.entity_id
_entity_poly.type
_entity_poly.pdbx_seq_one_letter_code
_entity_poly.pdbx_strand_id
1 'polypeptide(L)'
;KEVFTLACLSAKELGPEVWSKGGTYWGYTEVVSYTTDALAEFQEAFNCGFRFRFIENDSHQNALKRGKETFTRLALELVDVGNPFAAIYMREDGDALVYYNANKPEEKEGCLLAFLKLPKLIFSQRQGG
;
A
#
# COMPACT_ATOMS: atom_id res chain seq x y z
N LYS A 1 11.38 -19.64 -9.51
CA LYS A 1 10.08 -19.13 -10.00
C LYS A 1 9.91 -17.76 -9.40
N GLU A 2 10.00 -16.71 -10.20
CA GLU A 2 9.93 -15.32 -9.74
C GLU A 2 8.50 -14.81 -9.97
N VAL A 3 7.94 -14.18 -8.94
CA VAL A 3 6.64 -13.50 -9.01
C VAL A 3 6.93 -12.03 -8.75
N PHE A 4 6.84 -11.21 -9.80
CA PHE A 4 6.85 -9.76 -9.70
C PHE A 4 5.40 -9.30 -9.57
N THR A 5 5.06 -8.65 -8.46
CA THR A 5 3.70 -8.18 -8.22
C THR A 5 3.70 -6.72 -7.78
N LEU A 6 3.03 -5.88 -8.56
CA LEU A 6 2.59 -4.55 -8.18
C LEU A 6 1.12 -4.66 -7.76
N ALA A 7 0.88 -5.36 -6.65
CA ALA A 7 -0.46 -5.61 -6.15
C ALA A 7 -1.09 -4.29 -5.68
N CYS A 8 -1.67 -3.58 -6.63
CA CYS A 8 -2.43 -2.35 -6.44
C CYS A 8 -3.50 -2.53 -5.35
N LEU A 9 -3.70 -1.53 -4.48
CA LEU A 9 -4.63 -1.55 -3.32
C LEU A 9 -4.38 -2.63 -2.26
N SER A 10 -3.48 -3.59 -2.49
CA SER A 10 -3.32 -4.76 -1.63
C SER A 10 -2.90 -4.40 -0.21
N ALA A 11 -2.23 -3.26 -0.02
CA ALA A 11 -1.81 -2.80 1.29
C ALA A 11 -3.01 -2.52 2.20
N LYS A 12 -4.20 -2.17 1.67
CA LYS A 12 -5.41 -1.93 2.50
C LYS A 12 -5.92 -3.17 3.23
N GLU A 13 -5.65 -4.36 2.70
CA GLU A 13 -6.18 -5.61 3.23
C GLU A 13 -5.06 -6.56 3.67
N LEU A 14 -4.15 -6.90 2.75
CA LEU A 14 -3.06 -7.82 3.01
C LEU A 14 -2.00 -7.22 3.93
N GLY A 15 -1.80 -5.90 3.87
CA GLY A 15 -0.83 -5.21 4.72
C GLY A 15 -1.09 -5.37 6.22
N PRO A 16 -2.26 -4.95 6.73
CA PRO A 16 -2.66 -5.19 8.12
C PRO A 16 -2.66 -6.67 8.50
N GLU A 17 -3.10 -7.56 7.60
CA GLU A 17 -3.12 -8.99 7.87
C GLU A 17 -1.70 -9.54 8.10
N VAL A 18 -0.78 -9.26 7.18
CA VAL A 18 0.62 -9.67 7.29
C VAL A 18 1.26 -9.08 8.54
N TRP A 19 1.02 -7.80 8.82
CA TRP A 19 1.55 -7.13 10.01
C TRP A 19 1.03 -7.75 11.32
N SER A 20 -0.26 -8.09 11.38
CA SER A 20 -0.86 -8.75 12.57
C SER A 20 -0.24 -10.12 12.89
N LYS A 21 0.38 -10.75 11.89
CA LYS A 21 1.10 -12.03 12.01
C LYS A 21 2.61 -11.86 12.20
N GLY A 22 3.09 -10.64 12.47
CA GLY A 22 4.51 -10.32 12.66
C GLY A 22 5.31 -10.20 11.37
N GLY A 23 4.65 -10.19 10.21
CA GLY A 23 5.28 -10.01 8.91
C GLY A 23 5.50 -8.55 8.54
N THR A 24 6.10 -8.33 7.37
CA THR A 24 6.35 -7.01 6.82
C THR A 24 5.70 -6.89 5.45
N TYR A 25 5.21 -5.71 5.10
CA TYR A 25 4.50 -5.52 3.84
C TYR A 25 4.85 -4.19 3.18
N TRP A 26 5.33 -4.26 1.94
CA TRP A 26 5.58 -3.13 1.06
C TRP A 26 4.52 -3.09 -0.02
N GLY A 27 3.81 -1.98 -0.16
CA GLY A 27 2.76 -1.87 -1.17
C GLY A 27 2.07 -0.51 -1.16
N TYR A 28 0.93 -0.44 -1.84
CA TYR A 28 0.19 0.79 -2.05
C TYR A 28 -1.20 0.70 -1.42
N THR A 29 -1.61 1.74 -0.70
CA THR A 29 -2.96 1.84 -0.14
C THR A 29 -3.98 2.28 -1.18
N GLU A 30 -3.55 2.97 -2.24
CA GLU A 30 -4.43 3.44 -3.30
C GLU A 30 -4.18 2.73 -4.64
N VAL A 31 -4.99 3.10 -5.63
CA VAL A 31 -4.76 2.68 -7.00
C VAL A 31 -3.45 3.27 -7.49
N VAL A 32 -2.63 2.48 -8.16
CA VAL A 32 -1.39 2.98 -8.80
C VAL A 32 -1.62 3.14 -10.30
N SER A 33 -1.08 4.22 -10.85
CA SER A 33 -1.30 4.61 -12.25
C SER A 33 0.01 4.98 -12.92
N TYR A 34 0.10 4.75 -14.23
CA TYR A 34 1.28 5.12 -15.00
C TYR A 34 0.89 5.51 -16.42
N THR A 35 1.75 6.30 -17.06
CA THR A 35 1.62 6.68 -18.47
C THR A 35 2.63 5.94 -19.31
N THR A 36 2.35 5.78 -20.60
CA THR A 36 3.25 5.07 -21.53
C THR A 36 4.44 5.92 -21.99
N ASP A 37 4.36 7.23 -21.83
CA ASP A 37 5.36 8.22 -22.25
C ASP A 37 6.40 8.54 -21.15
N ALA A 38 6.31 7.91 -19.98
CA ALA A 38 7.25 8.03 -18.85
C ALA A 38 7.65 6.65 -18.29
N LEU A 39 7.79 5.65 -19.18
CA LEU A 39 7.99 4.25 -18.78
C LEU A 39 9.25 4.05 -17.92
N ALA A 40 10.35 4.73 -18.25
CA ALA A 40 11.62 4.55 -17.54
C ALA A 40 11.54 5.08 -16.11
N GLU A 41 10.85 6.20 -15.92
CA GLU A 41 10.61 6.85 -14.64
C GLU A 41 9.76 5.95 -13.74
N PHE A 42 8.63 5.42 -14.27
CA PHE A 42 7.79 4.49 -13.51
C PHE A 42 8.52 3.17 -13.19
N GLN A 43 9.37 2.69 -14.10
CA GLN A 43 10.21 1.53 -13.82
C GLN A 43 11.20 1.80 -12.67
N GLU A 44 11.84 2.96 -12.63
CA GLU A 44 12.70 3.33 -11.51
C GLU A 44 11.89 3.39 -10.21
N ALA A 45 10.77 4.12 -10.23
CA ALA A 45 9.93 4.35 -9.06
C ALA A 45 9.42 3.05 -8.44
N PHE A 46 8.89 2.13 -9.26
CA PHE A 46 8.31 0.88 -8.77
C PHE A 46 9.36 -0.14 -8.30
N ASN A 47 10.61 -0.04 -8.76
CA ASN A 47 11.68 -0.96 -8.36
C ASN A 47 12.58 -0.41 -7.24
N CYS A 48 12.53 0.91 -6.94
CA CYS A 48 13.46 1.54 -6.00
C CYS A 48 13.40 0.92 -4.60
N GLY A 49 12.20 0.58 -4.11
CA GLY A 49 12.00 -0.05 -2.80
C GLY A 49 12.70 -1.40 -2.66
N PHE A 50 12.61 -2.25 -3.69
CA PHE A 50 13.30 -3.53 -3.71
C PHE A 50 14.81 -3.35 -3.66
N ARG A 51 15.33 -2.43 -4.50
CA ARG A 51 16.75 -2.11 -4.55
C ARG A 51 17.26 -1.61 -3.19
N PHE A 52 16.61 -0.61 -2.61
CA PHE A 52 17.03 -0.06 -1.30
C PHE A 52 16.99 -1.14 -0.22
N ARG A 53 15.90 -1.90 -0.14
CA ARG A 53 15.73 -2.87 0.93
C ARG A 53 16.64 -4.10 0.81
N PHE A 54 16.77 -4.68 -0.38
CA PHE A 54 17.35 -6.02 -0.53
C PHE A 54 18.72 -6.02 -1.20
N ILE A 55 19.06 -4.98 -1.97
CA ILE A 55 20.37 -4.86 -2.61
C ILE A 55 21.28 -3.98 -1.74
N GLU A 56 20.77 -2.84 -1.28
CA GLU A 56 21.53 -1.87 -0.50
C GLU A 56 21.45 -2.11 1.03
N ASN A 57 20.63 -3.07 1.46
CA ASN A 57 20.43 -3.45 2.86
C ASN A 57 19.97 -2.32 3.79
N ASP A 58 19.15 -1.40 3.27
CA ASP A 58 18.56 -0.36 4.09
C ASP A 58 17.59 -0.89 5.14
N SER A 59 17.44 -0.12 6.22
CA SER A 59 16.34 -0.32 7.17
C SER A 59 15.00 -0.09 6.49
N HIS A 60 13.92 -0.69 7.03
CA HIS A 60 12.57 -0.52 6.49
C HIS A 60 12.15 0.97 6.40
N GLN A 61 12.50 1.75 7.43
CA GLN A 61 12.21 3.19 7.48
C GLN A 61 13.03 3.96 6.44
N ASN A 62 14.32 3.66 6.29
CA ASN A 62 15.16 4.36 5.31
C ASN A 62 14.75 4.02 3.87
N ALA A 63 14.45 2.75 3.60
CA ALA A 63 13.97 2.31 2.29
C ALA A 63 12.64 2.98 1.92
N LEU A 64 11.69 3.10 2.87
CA LEU A 64 10.42 3.81 2.62
C LEU A 64 10.66 5.30 2.36
N LYS A 65 11.49 5.94 3.18
CA LYS A 65 11.85 7.36 3.01
C LYS A 65 12.46 7.61 1.63
N ARG A 66 13.50 6.86 1.28
CA ARG A 66 14.18 6.98 -0.02
C ARG A 66 13.25 6.65 -1.18
N GLY A 67 12.36 5.67 -1.02
CA GLY A 67 11.32 5.39 -1.99
C GLY A 67 10.45 6.62 -2.26
N LYS A 68 9.85 7.21 -1.22
CA LYS A 68 9.04 8.44 -1.34
C LYS A 68 9.82 9.63 -1.92
N GLU A 69 11.11 9.76 -1.58
CA GLU A 69 12.00 10.76 -2.16
C GLU A 69 12.24 10.52 -3.66
N THR A 70 12.41 9.27 -4.10
CA THR A 70 12.51 8.91 -5.52
C THR A 70 11.25 9.27 -6.29
N PHE A 71 10.06 8.92 -5.79
CA PHE A 71 8.79 9.32 -6.41
C PHE A 71 8.66 10.86 -6.50
N THR A 72 9.03 11.57 -5.43
CA THR A 72 8.99 13.05 -5.42
C THR A 72 9.95 13.65 -6.44
N ARG A 73 11.19 13.16 -6.51
CA ARG A 73 12.19 13.60 -7.47
C ARG A 73 11.71 13.39 -8.91
N LEU A 74 11.24 12.19 -9.23
CA LEU A 74 10.76 11.85 -10.58
C LEU A 74 9.53 12.66 -10.97
N ALA A 75 8.61 12.92 -10.03
CA ALA A 75 7.47 13.78 -10.30
C ALA A 75 7.90 15.21 -10.69
N LEU A 76 8.91 15.77 -10.01
CA LEU A 76 9.45 17.10 -10.35
C LEU A 76 10.14 17.09 -11.72
N GLU A 77 10.95 16.07 -12.02
CA GLU A 77 11.60 15.92 -13.32
C GLU A 77 10.58 15.81 -14.46
N LEU A 78 9.48 15.09 -14.25
CA LEU A 78 8.38 14.97 -15.21
C LEU A 78 7.65 16.29 -15.46
N VAL A 79 7.52 17.15 -14.43
CA VAL A 79 7.01 18.53 -14.62
C VAL A 79 7.97 19.33 -15.49
N ASP A 80 9.27 19.26 -15.22
CA ASP A 80 10.30 20.05 -15.91
C ASP A 80 10.36 19.72 -17.42
N VAL A 81 10.09 18.48 -17.80
CA VAL A 81 10.04 18.05 -19.22
C VAL A 81 8.65 18.19 -19.86
N GLY A 82 7.68 18.77 -19.16
CA GLY A 82 6.34 19.04 -19.69
C GLY A 82 5.42 17.82 -19.76
N ASN A 83 5.60 16.83 -18.88
CA ASN A 83 4.71 15.68 -18.73
C ASN A 83 3.90 15.72 -17.41
N PRO A 84 2.91 16.61 -17.30
CA PRO A 84 2.21 16.86 -16.05
C PRO A 84 1.33 15.68 -15.59
N PHE A 85 0.77 14.88 -16.51
CA PHE A 85 -0.05 13.72 -16.12
C PHE A 85 0.80 12.60 -15.51
N ALA A 86 1.95 12.31 -16.11
CA ALA A 86 2.90 11.36 -15.52
C ALA A 86 3.37 11.85 -14.14
N ALA A 87 3.64 13.15 -13.99
CA ALA A 87 4.05 13.74 -12.71
C ALA A 87 2.96 13.61 -11.63
N ILE A 88 1.69 13.82 -11.96
CA ILE A 88 0.56 13.65 -11.03
C ILE A 88 0.50 12.21 -10.54
N TYR A 89 0.47 11.23 -11.44
CA TYR A 89 0.42 9.82 -11.05
C TYR A 89 1.66 9.39 -10.26
N MET A 90 2.85 9.82 -10.67
CA MET A 90 4.09 9.59 -9.91
C MET A 90 3.97 10.12 -8.47
N ARG A 91 3.39 11.31 -8.29
CA ARG A 91 3.20 11.86 -6.95
C ARG A 91 2.19 11.06 -6.13
N GLU A 92 1.03 10.77 -6.70
CA GLU A 92 -0.05 10.03 -6.04
C GLU A 92 0.40 8.62 -5.64
N ASP A 93 1.11 7.92 -6.51
CA ASP A 93 1.67 6.59 -6.24
C ASP A 93 2.68 6.61 -5.08
N GLY A 94 3.55 7.63 -5.04
CA GLY A 94 4.51 7.82 -3.95
C GLY A 94 3.84 8.16 -2.62
N ASP A 95 2.75 8.93 -2.64
CA ASP A 95 1.97 9.26 -1.45
C ASP A 95 1.24 8.01 -0.91
N ALA A 96 0.69 7.18 -1.80
CA ALA A 96 0.04 5.91 -1.48
C ALA A 96 0.98 4.79 -1.01
N LEU A 97 2.28 4.94 -1.22
CA LEU A 97 3.29 3.94 -0.85
C LEU A 97 3.43 3.81 0.68
N VAL A 98 3.37 2.58 1.18
CA VAL A 98 3.51 2.23 2.59
C VAL A 98 4.45 1.05 2.83
N TYR A 99 5.05 1.03 4.02
CA TYR A 99 5.76 -0.12 4.57
C TYR A 99 5.23 -0.47 5.97
N TYR A 100 4.38 -1.48 6.08
CA TYR A 100 3.89 -2.00 7.36
C TYR A 100 4.97 -2.82 8.07
N ASN A 101 5.82 -2.10 8.78
CA ASN A 101 6.85 -2.45 9.76
C ASN A 101 7.51 -1.13 10.19
N ALA A 102 7.67 -0.21 9.23
CA ALA A 102 7.98 1.19 9.50
C ALA A 102 6.76 1.94 10.08
N ASN A 103 5.54 1.60 9.63
CA ASN A 103 4.29 2.23 10.05
C ASN A 103 3.31 1.21 10.66
N LYS A 104 2.58 1.62 11.70
CA LYS A 104 1.39 0.88 12.17
C LYS A 104 0.28 1.07 11.13
N PRO A 105 -0.43 0.01 10.70
CA PRO A 105 -1.61 0.17 9.86
C PRO A 105 -2.67 1.02 10.56
N GLU A 106 -3.41 1.83 9.82
CA GLU A 106 -4.57 2.52 10.38
C GLU A 106 -5.56 1.49 10.91
N GLU A 107 -6.04 1.69 12.13
CA GLU A 107 -7.10 0.86 12.68
C GLU A 107 -8.33 1.07 11.80
N LYS A 108 -8.80 0.01 11.14
CA LYS A 108 -10.15 0.04 10.58
C LYS A 108 -11.06 0.29 11.78
N GLU A 109 -11.64 1.48 11.87
CA GLU A 109 -12.79 1.68 12.75
C GLU A 109 -13.82 0.65 12.30
N GLY A 110 -13.86 -0.47 13.02
CA GLY A 110 -14.87 -1.49 12.80
C GLY A 110 -16.18 -0.77 12.96
N CYS A 111 -16.94 -0.66 11.88
CA CYS A 111 -18.27 -0.07 11.91
C CYS A 111 -19.02 -0.76 13.07
N LEU A 112 -19.25 -0.03 14.16
CA LEU A 112 -19.93 -0.51 15.38
C LEU A 112 -21.32 -1.12 15.05
N LEU A 113 -21.84 -0.88 13.85
CA LEU A 113 -23.07 -1.44 13.30
C LEU A 113 -22.95 -2.91 12.87
N ALA A 114 -21.75 -3.47 12.69
CA ALA A 114 -21.57 -4.90 12.41
C ALA A 114 -21.86 -5.77 13.65
N PHE A 115 -21.61 -5.25 14.86
CA PHE A 115 -21.95 -5.91 16.12
C PHE A 115 -23.45 -5.86 16.46
N LEU A 116 -24.22 -4.96 15.82
CA LEU A 116 -25.66 -4.82 16.02
C LEU A 116 -26.52 -5.73 15.12
N LYS A 117 -25.91 -6.58 14.28
CA LYS A 117 -26.60 -7.52 13.38
C LYS A 117 -26.46 -8.99 13.78
N LEU A 118 -26.52 -9.29 15.08
CA LEU A 118 -26.93 -10.62 15.55
C LEU A 118 -28.43 -10.56 15.89
N PRO A 119 -29.34 -11.01 15.01
CA PRO A 119 -30.71 -11.24 15.42
C PRO A 119 -30.71 -12.35 16.48
N LYS A 120 -31.37 -12.06 17.60
CA LYS A 120 -31.72 -13.00 18.67
C LYS A 120 -32.52 -14.17 18.07
N LEU A 121 -31.82 -15.18 17.57
CA LEU A 121 -32.37 -16.50 17.29
C LEU A 121 -31.70 -17.45 18.26
N ILE A 122 -32.48 -18.38 18.84
CA ILE A 122 -32.13 -19.39 19.86
C ILE A 122 -32.35 -18.84 21.30
N PHE A 123 -33.41 -19.10 22.08
CA PHE A 123 -34.37 -20.20 22.17
C PHE A 123 -35.78 -19.67 22.52
N SER A 124 -36.79 -20.00 21.71
CA SER A 124 -38.16 -20.19 22.18
C SER A 124 -38.52 -21.64 21.89
N GLN A 125 -38.41 -22.50 22.90
CA GLN A 125 -39.26 -23.68 23.00
C GLN A 125 -39.92 -23.65 24.37
N ARG A 126 -41.15 -23.14 24.39
CA ARG A 126 -42.19 -23.64 25.28
C ARG A 126 -42.46 -25.09 24.90
N GLN A 127 -42.22 -26.05 25.80
CA GLN A 127 -43.08 -27.21 26.05
C GLN A 127 -42.77 -27.82 27.42
N GLY A 128 -43.81 -28.14 28.20
CA GLY A 128 -43.78 -29.17 29.23
C GLY A 128 -44.19 -28.73 30.63
N GLY A 129 -45.45 -29.01 31.02
CA GLY A 129 -45.98 -28.86 32.37
C GLY A 129 -47.48 -28.63 32.38
#